data_AF-A0A1Q5TBZ9-F1
#
_entry.id   AF-A0A1Q5TBZ9-F1
#
_cell.length_a   1.000
_cell.length_b   1.000
_cell.length_c   1.000
_cell.angle_alpha   90.00
_cell.angle_beta   90.00
_cell.angle_gamma   90.00
#
_symmetry.space_group_name_H-M   'P 1'
#
loop_
_entity.id
_entity.type
_entity.pdbx_description
1 polymer ?
#
loop_
_entity_poly.entity_id
_entity_poly.type
_entity_poly.pdbx_seq_one_letter_code
_entity_poly.pdbx_strand_id
1 'polypeptide(L)'
;MQASNISFTSLGLVVLDEIRCPDWGPLTDILGGSGTYAKGFKYTTPILAVQEDNLKHTSLLDSKAFHYLAGPEDLKARVSKLLALRAEAGIEERPLIIWEPSPLSCGPENLEACMESAASVDILSPNHLELARLFSEPQPDVIDKDKIEDLASKCLDRGVGPDGNGTLIVRAGENGCFISNRNNPAAWLDPFYATMPGETPNAKTVDPTGAGNAFLGSYAVGYLETGSVIKAACYGSVGASFALEQVGMPQLSVQGNEELWNGVNVLSRLEKYMSRQKCGREGDEPEAISSEP
;
A
#
# COMPACT_ATOMS: atom_id res chain seq x y z
N MET A 1 8.86 -18.17 25.83
CA MET A 1 7.85 -17.90 24.79
C MET A 1 8.62 -17.72 23.49
N GLN A 2 8.35 -18.54 22.48
CA GLN A 2 8.89 -18.33 21.15
C GLN A 2 8.38 -16.95 20.70
N ALA A 3 9.28 -16.00 20.47
CA ALA A 3 8.88 -14.69 19.96
C ALA A 3 8.08 -14.93 18.68
N SER A 4 6.84 -14.44 18.62
CA SER A 4 6.07 -14.47 17.40
C SER A 4 6.86 -13.68 16.35
N ASN A 5 7.23 -14.33 15.25
CA ASN A 5 7.96 -13.71 14.14
C ASN A 5 6.98 -12.83 13.36
N ILE A 6 6.68 -11.66 13.92
CA ILE A 6 5.75 -10.69 13.32
C ILE A 6 6.45 -10.08 12.11
N SER A 7 5.88 -10.27 10.92
CA SER A 7 6.50 -9.78 9.68
C SER A 7 6.19 -8.29 9.42
N PHE A 8 5.01 -7.82 9.83
CA PHE A 8 4.50 -6.51 9.46
C PHE A 8 3.70 -5.87 10.60
N THR A 9 3.94 -4.57 10.83
CA THR A 9 3.12 -3.73 11.72
C THR A 9 2.62 -2.50 10.95
N SER A 10 1.32 -2.25 11.01
CA SER A 10 0.74 -1.00 10.51
C SER A 10 0.53 -0.03 11.65
N LEU A 11 1.13 1.15 11.56
CA LEU A 11 0.84 2.34 12.37
C LEU A 11 -0.18 3.24 11.67
N GLY A 12 -1.00 2.66 10.80
CA GLY A 12 -2.11 3.32 10.17
C GLY A 12 -3.33 3.42 11.08
N LEU A 13 -4.49 3.64 10.46
CA LEU A 13 -5.73 3.90 11.16
C LEU A 13 -6.67 2.70 11.06
N VAL A 14 -7.24 2.28 12.19
CA VAL A 14 -8.42 1.41 12.24
C VAL A 14 -9.63 2.30 12.50
N VAL A 15 -10.64 2.21 11.64
CA VAL A 15 -11.88 2.98 11.79
C VAL A 15 -13.03 2.04 12.12
N LEU A 16 -13.82 2.42 13.11
CA LEU A 16 -15.14 1.87 13.37
C LEU A 16 -16.15 2.84 12.76
N ASP A 17 -16.72 2.43 11.64
CA ASP A 17 -17.56 3.29 10.82
C ASP A 17 -19.04 3.09 11.07
N GLU A 18 -19.77 4.20 10.99
CA GLU A 18 -21.18 4.22 10.64
C GLU A 18 -21.28 4.57 9.14
N ILE A 19 -21.62 3.59 8.31
CA ILE A 19 -21.69 3.77 6.86
C ILE A 19 -23.12 4.10 6.47
N ARG A 20 -23.32 5.28 5.90
CA ARG A 20 -24.60 5.73 5.33
C ARG A 20 -24.52 5.66 3.80
N CYS A 21 -25.24 4.71 3.21
CA CYS A 21 -25.42 4.61 1.75
C CYS A 21 -26.83 5.09 1.38
N PRO A 22 -27.02 5.74 0.21
CA PRO A 22 -28.36 6.19 -0.23
C PRO A 22 -29.41 5.09 -0.30
N ASP A 23 -29.01 3.88 -0.71
CA ASP A 23 -29.91 2.77 -1.00
C ASP A 23 -30.03 1.74 0.13
N TRP A 24 -29.20 1.83 1.18
CA TRP A 24 -29.13 0.85 2.27
C TRP A 24 -29.47 1.51 3.62
N GLY A 25 -29.96 0.70 4.57
CA GLY A 25 -30.02 1.16 5.96
C GLY A 25 -28.63 1.49 6.51
N PRO A 26 -28.49 2.40 7.49
CA PRO A 26 -27.19 2.69 8.11
C PRO A 26 -26.55 1.41 8.64
N LEU A 27 -25.29 1.18 8.28
CA LEU A 27 -24.49 0.09 8.83
C LEU A 27 -23.67 0.64 9.98
N THR A 28 -23.82 0.06 11.17
CA THR A 28 -23.06 0.45 12.37
C THR A 28 -22.00 -0.59 12.70
N ASP A 29 -20.98 -0.18 13.44
CA ASP A 29 -19.93 -1.06 13.97
C ASP A 29 -19.16 -1.83 12.89
N ILE A 30 -19.04 -1.24 11.69
CA ILE A 30 -18.27 -1.82 10.59
C ILE A 30 -16.80 -1.47 10.78
N LEU A 31 -15.95 -2.49 10.86
CA LEU A 31 -14.50 -2.34 10.85
C LEU A 31 -13.99 -2.12 9.42
N GLY A 32 -13.22 -1.04 9.21
CA GLY A 32 -12.64 -0.70 7.90
C GLY A 32 -11.54 0.37 7.95
N GLY A 33 -10.93 0.64 6.79
CA GLY A 33 -10.02 1.78 6.57
C GLY A 33 -10.79 3.00 6.05
N SER A 34 -10.22 4.20 6.04
CA SER A 34 -10.93 5.38 5.51
C SER A 34 -11.02 5.31 3.97
N GLY A 35 -12.21 5.02 3.43
CA GLY A 35 -12.46 5.04 1.99
C GLY A 35 -12.63 6.46 1.47
N THR A 36 -11.93 6.80 0.38
CA THR A 36 -12.29 7.93 -0.48
C THR A 36 -12.87 7.38 -1.78
N TYR A 37 -13.78 8.17 -2.37
CA TYR A 37 -14.66 7.90 -3.52
C TYR A 37 -16.04 7.32 -3.16
N ALA A 38 -17.05 8.20 -3.32
CA ALA A 38 -18.50 8.05 -3.12
C ALA A 38 -19.07 8.16 -1.68
N LYS A 39 -18.28 8.03 -0.62
CA LYS A 39 -18.77 8.18 0.77
C LYS A 39 -18.21 9.44 1.43
N GLY A 40 -19.10 10.27 1.99
CA GLY A 40 -18.69 11.38 2.83
C GLY A 40 -18.15 10.85 4.15
N PHE A 41 -16.87 11.10 4.43
CA PHE A 41 -16.22 10.64 5.65
C PHE A 41 -16.14 11.78 6.67
N LYS A 42 -16.50 11.51 7.93
CA LYS A 42 -16.36 12.46 9.03
C LYS A 42 -15.98 11.72 10.31
N TYR A 43 -14.88 12.16 10.92
CA TYR A 43 -14.53 11.74 12.28
C TYR A 43 -15.59 12.23 13.28
N THR A 44 -16.22 11.30 13.98
CA THR A 44 -17.19 11.58 15.07
C THR A 44 -16.55 11.53 16.45
N THR A 45 -15.36 10.94 16.55
CA THR A 45 -14.54 10.84 17.78
C THR A 45 -13.11 11.32 17.50
N PRO A 46 -12.36 11.72 18.54
CA PRO A 46 -10.93 12.02 18.40
C PRO A 46 -10.16 10.80 17.88
N ILE A 47 -9.21 11.04 16.96
CA ILE A 47 -8.32 10.00 16.46
C ILE A 47 -7.36 9.61 17.59
N LEU A 48 -7.34 8.32 17.93
CA LEU A 48 -6.34 7.77 18.85
C LEU A 48 -5.05 7.51 18.06
N ALA A 49 -4.10 8.42 18.18
CA ALA A 49 -2.83 8.33 17.48
C ALA A 49 -1.90 7.29 18.13
N VAL A 50 -1.48 6.29 17.37
CA VAL A 50 -0.45 5.34 17.79
C VAL A 50 0.91 6.04 17.82
N GLN A 51 1.58 5.99 18.96
CA GLN A 51 2.93 6.55 19.17
C GLN A 51 3.97 5.44 19.15
N GLU A 52 5.19 5.74 18.72
CA GLU A 52 6.28 4.74 18.64
C GLU A 52 6.63 4.18 20.03
N ASP A 53 6.49 4.98 21.09
CA ASP A 53 6.69 4.52 22.47
C ASP A 53 5.71 3.40 22.87
N ASN A 54 4.56 3.26 22.20
CA ASN A 54 3.62 2.15 22.44
C ASN A 54 4.16 0.79 21.94
N LEU A 55 5.19 0.79 21.09
CA LEU A 55 5.82 -0.44 20.61
C LEU A 55 6.84 -1.00 21.61
N LYS A 56 7.32 -0.19 22.55
CA LYS A 56 8.30 -0.63 23.57
C LYS A 56 7.77 -1.84 24.32
N HIS A 57 8.65 -2.82 24.52
CA HIS A 57 8.34 -4.06 25.23
C HIS A 57 7.23 -4.92 24.59
N THR A 58 6.89 -4.67 23.31
CA THR A 58 6.00 -5.52 22.52
C THR A 58 6.79 -6.24 21.43
N SER A 59 6.30 -7.39 20.96
CA SER A 59 6.89 -8.08 19.80
C SER A 59 6.71 -7.31 18.49
N LEU A 60 5.82 -6.31 18.45
CA LEU A 60 5.61 -5.47 17.27
C LEU A 60 6.86 -4.65 16.92
N LEU A 61 7.68 -4.29 17.91
CA LEU A 61 8.93 -3.55 17.70
C LEU A 61 9.90 -4.32 16.80
N ASP A 62 9.85 -5.65 16.79
CA ASP A 62 10.70 -6.55 16.01
C ASP A 62 10.19 -6.76 14.56
N SER A 63 9.11 -6.09 14.17
CA SER A 63 8.54 -6.26 12.82
C SER A 63 9.56 -5.94 11.73
N LYS A 64 9.52 -6.70 10.64
CA LYS A 64 10.41 -6.51 9.49
C LYS A 64 9.93 -5.40 8.55
N ALA A 65 8.66 -5.02 8.64
CA ALA A 65 8.08 -3.93 7.88
C ALA A 65 7.13 -3.08 8.73
N PHE A 66 7.14 -1.77 8.51
CA PHE A 66 6.26 -0.79 9.13
C PHE A 66 5.52 0.03 8.08
N HIS A 67 4.21 0.15 8.23
CA HIS A 67 3.38 1.01 7.39
C HIS A 67 2.88 2.23 8.16
N TYR A 68 3.06 3.41 7.60
CA TYR A 68 2.56 4.68 8.14
C TYR A 68 1.47 5.24 7.23
N LEU A 69 0.28 5.49 7.79
CA LEU A 69 -0.72 6.39 7.21
C LEU A 69 -0.71 7.67 8.03
N ALA A 70 -0.08 8.72 7.51
CA ALA A 70 0.14 9.96 8.25
C ALA A 70 0.35 11.13 7.30
N GLY A 71 0.13 12.35 7.78
CA GLY A 71 0.65 13.54 7.10
C GLY A 71 2.18 13.58 7.14
N PRO A 72 2.80 14.47 6.35
CA PRO A 72 4.24 14.67 6.36
C PRO A 72 4.74 15.28 7.69
N GLU A 73 3.85 15.95 8.44
CA GLU A 73 4.18 16.45 9.76
C GLU A 73 4.67 15.32 10.68
N ASP A 74 5.88 15.50 11.20
CA ASP A 74 6.55 14.60 12.13
C ASP A 74 6.92 13.19 11.61
N LEU A 75 6.62 12.81 10.35
CA LEU A 75 6.94 11.46 9.85
C LEU A 75 8.43 11.13 10.03
N LYS A 76 9.31 12.06 9.64
CA LYS A 76 10.77 11.89 9.79
C LYS A 76 11.18 11.68 11.26
N ALA A 77 10.55 12.42 12.18
CA ALA A 77 10.81 12.29 13.61
C ALA A 77 10.31 10.93 14.14
N ARG A 78 9.13 10.49 13.70
CA ARG A 78 8.53 9.19 14.03
C ARG A 78 9.36 8.02 13.52
N VAL A 79 9.82 8.07 12.28
CA VAL A 79 10.74 7.06 11.71
C VAL A 79 12.05 7.04 12.51
N SER A 80 12.63 8.20 12.80
CA SER A 80 13.86 8.27 13.61
C SER A 80 13.67 7.69 15.01
N LYS A 81 12.51 7.94 15.63
CA LYS A 81 12.13 7.41 16.93
C LYS A 81 12.01 5.88 16.87
N LEU A 82 11.31 5.33 15.88
CA LEU A 82 11.20 3.88 15.68
C LEU A 82 12.58 3.21 15.59
N LEU A 83 13.48 3.77 14.78
CA LEU A 83 14.84 3.24 14.61
C LEU A 83 15.66 3.32 15.91
N ALA A 84 15.53 4.42 16.66
CA ALA A 84 16.18 4.56 17.96
C ALA A 84 15.68 3.51 18.96
N LEU A 85 14.36 3.28 19.02
CA LEU A 85 13.79 2.25 19.89
C LEU A 85 14.24 0.84 19.53
N ARG A 86 14.37 0.53 18.24
CA ARG A 86 14.91 -0.74 17.76
C ARG A 86 16.38 -0.89 18.14
N ALA A 87 17.19 0.15 17.95
CA ALA A 87 18.60 0.14 18.35
C ALA A 87 18.77 -0.05 19.87
N GLU A 88 17.97 0.64 20.70
CA GLU A 88 17.94 0.46 22.16
C GLU A 88 17.58 -0.98 22.57
N ALA A 89 16.73 -1.65 21.78
CA ALA A 89 16.35 -3.04 21.98
C ALA A 89 17.34 -4.06 21.40
N GLY A 90 18.45 -3.61 20.79
CA GLY A 90 19.46 -4.48 20.15
C GLY A 90 19.04 -5.04 18.79
N ILE A 91 18.05 -4.42 18.14
CA ILE A 91 17.58 -4.80 16.80
C ILE A 91 18.28 -3.93 15.77
N GLU A 92 19.34 -4.46 15.16
CA GLU A 92 20.20 -3.71 14.22
C GLU A 92 19.65 -3.67 12.79
N GLU A 93 18.82 -4.65 12.41
CA GLU A 93 18.24 -4.71 11.07
C GLU A 93 17.25 -3.55 10.87
N ARG A 94 17.48 -2.74 9.83
CA ARG A 94 16.54 -1.70 9.41
C ARG A 94 15.30 -2.36 8.80
N PRO A 95 14.08 -2.08 9.29
CA PRO A 95 12.88 -2.62 8.70
C PRO A 95 12.53 -1.87 7.41
N LEU A 96 11.72 -2.51 6.55
CA LEU A 96 11.07 -1.84 5.42
C LEU A 96 10.07 -0.80 5.94
N ILE A 97 10.15 0.44 5.49
CA ILE A 97 9.24 1.52 5.88
C ILE A 97 8.43 1.97 4.67
N ILE A 98 7.11 1.77 4.76
CA ILE A 98 6.13 2.17 3.75
C ILE A 98 5.34 3.35 4.29
N TRP A 99 5.23 4.41 3.50
CA TRP A 99 4.42 5.57 3.86
C TRP A 99 3.33 5.84 2.82
N GLU A 100 2.09 5.86 3.30
CA GLU A 100 0.92 6.39 2.62
C GLU A 100 0.65 7.81 3.17
N PRO A 101 0.83 8.88 2.35
CA PRO A 101 0.46 10.22 2.76
C PRO A 101 -1.03 10.32 3.06
N SER A 102 -1.39 10.96 4.18
CA SER A 102 -2.80 11.18 4.52
C SER A 102 -3.50 12.01 3.43
N PRO A 103 -4.71 11.64 2.97
CA PRO A 103 -5.42 12.36 1.91
C PRO A 103 -5.60 13.86 2.21
N LEU A 104 -5.80 14.21 3.49
CA LEU A 104 -5.98 15.59 3.93
C LEU A 104 -4.70 16.42 3.84
N SER A 105 -3.54 15.77 3.88
CA SER A 105 -2.23 16.41 3.83
C SER A 105 -1.70 16.62 2.41
N CYS A 106 -2.32 16.02 1.39
CA CYS A 106 -1.86 16.07 0.00
C CYS A 106 -2.22 17.38 -0.72
N GLY A 107 -2.10 18.52 -0.04
CA GLY A 107 -2.22 19.85 -0.63
C GLY A 107 -0.86 20.38 -1.10
N PRO A 108 -0.82 21.29 -2.10
CA PRO A 108 0.43 21.83 -2.64
C PRO A 108 1.29 22.56 -1.60
N GLU A 109 0.68 23.12 -0.56
CA GLU A 109 1.36 23.72 0.58
C GLU A 109 2.30 22.75 1.32
N ASN A 110 2.05 21.44 1.21
CA ASN A 110 2.81 20.39 1.87
C ASN A 110 3.80 19.68 0.93
N LEU A 111 3.94 20.08 -0.34
CA LEU A 111 4.81 19.40 -1.31
C LEU A 111 6.24 19.22 -0.78
N GLU A 112 6.85 20.29 -0.29
CA GLU A 112 8.24 20.22 0.22
C GLU A 112 8.35 19.33 1.46
N ALA A 113 7.45 19.48 2.44
CA ALA A 113 7.42 18.64 3.64
C ALA A 113 7.20 17.16 3.30
N CYS A 114 6.37 16.86 2.30
CA CYS A 114 6.16 15.51 1.80
C CYS A 114 7.45 14.92 1.22
N MET A 115 8.20 15.69 0.44
CA MET A 115 9.40 15.20 -0.22
C MET A 115 10.55 15.03 0.79
N GLU A 116 10.69 15.93 1.76
CA GLU A 116 11.61 15.75 2.89
C GLU A 116 11.30 14.50 3.72
N SER A 117 10.01 14.20 3.91
CA SER A 117 9.56 13.01 4.62
C SER A 117 9.77 11.74 3.80
N ALA A 118 9.55 11.79 2.49
CA ALA A 118 9.77 10.70 1.55
C ALA A 118 11.23 10.23 1.52
N ALA A 119 12.19 11.13 1.77
CA ALA A 119 13.60 10.80 1.91
C ALA A 119 13.93 9.93 3.13
N SER A 120 13.00 9.73 4.07
CA SER A 120 13.23 8.91 5.29
C SER A 120 12.65 7.49 5.23
N VAL A 121 11.87 7.18 4.18
CA VAL A 121 11.10 5.93 4.04
C VAL A 121 11.49 5.20 2.77
N ASP A 122 11.41 3.87 2.77
CA ASP A 122 11.85 3.08 1.62
C ASP A 122 10.83 3.10 0.48
N ILE A 123 9.55 3.32 0.82
CA ILE A 123 8.43 3.36 -0.13
C ILE A 123 7.50 4.54 0.17
N LEU A 124 7.24 5.36 -0.85
CA LEU A 124 6.21 6.40 -0.86
C LEU A 124 5.02 5.91 -1.71
N SER A 125 3.81 5.86 -1.15
CA SER A 125 2.62 5.37 -1.84
C SER A 125 1.37 6.26 -1.77
N PRO A 126 1.33 7.39 -2.47
CA PRO A 126 0.11 8.14 -2.69
C PRO A 126 -0.83 7.38 -3.64
N ASN A 127 -2.11 7.72 -3.61
CA ASN A 127 -2.99 7.44 -4.73
C ASN A 127 -2.84 8.52 -5.83
N HIS A 128 -3.34 8.25 -7.03
CA HIS A 128 -3.22 9.15 -8.18
C HIS A 128 -3.84 10.55 -7.96
N LEU A 129 -4.88 10.67 -7.15
CA LEU A 129 -5.57 11.94 -6.90
C LEU A 129 -4.87 12.76 -5.82
N GLU A 130 -4.32 12.09 -4.81
CA GLU A 130 -3.40 12.66 -3.83
C GLU A 130 -2.16 13.20 -4.53
N LEU A 131 -1.57 12.42 -5.44
CA LEU A 131 -0.41 12.83 -6.22
C LEU A 131 -0.73 14.05 -7.09
N ALA A 132 -1.84 14.02 -7.85
CA ALA A 132 -2.27 15.17 -8.64
C ALA A 132 -2.47 16.43 -7.79
N ARG A 133 -3.18 16.30 -6.65
CA ARG A 133 -3.44 17.42 -5.75
C ARG A 133 -2.16 17.99 -5.14
N LEU A 134 -1.19 17.15 -4.77
CA LEU A 134 0.09 17.58 -4.22
C LEU A 134 0.88 18.46 -5.21
N PHE A 135 0.70 18.23 -6.51
CA PHE A 135 1.32 19.02 -7.58
C PHE A 135 0.42 20.10 -8.19
N SER A 136 -0.73 20.40 -7.57
CA SER A 136 -1.73 21.35 -8.11
C SER A 136 -2.23 21.01 -9.52
N GLU A 137 -2.20 19.73 -9.90
CA GLU A 137 -2.78 19.28 -11.16
C GLU A 137 -4.30 19.18 -11.03
N PRO A 138 -5.06 19.55 -12.08
CA PRO A 138 -6.51 19.35 -12.07
C PRO A 138 -6.82 17.85 -11.99
N GLN A 139 -7.91 17.49 -11.31
CA GLN A 139 -8.40 16.10 -11.35
C GLN A 139 -9.08 15.86 -12.70
N PRO A 140 -8.54 15.01 -13.57
CA PRO A 140 -9.17 14.73 -14.85
C PRO A 140 -10.34 13.77 -14.67
N ASP A 141 -11.35 13.87 -15.54
CA ASP A 141 -12.48 12.91 -15.57
C ASP A 141 -12.04 11.50 -15.97
N VAL A 142 -10.92 11.39 -16.68
CA VAL A 142 -10.28 10.14 -17.12
C VAL A 142 -8.84 10.16 -16.67
N ILE A 143 -8.34 9.05 -16.13
CA ILE A 143 -6.95 8.97 -15.71
C ILE A 143 -6.01 9.20 -16.90
N ASP A 144 -4.98 10.00 -16.68
CA ASP A 144 -3.88 10.20 -17.62
C ASP A 144 -2.65 9.48 -17.06
N LYS A 145 -2.30 8.34 -17.66
CA LYS A 145 -1.16 7.52 -17.21
C LYS A 145 0.16 8.25 -17.40
N ASP A 146 0.33 8.94 -18.53
CA ASP A 146 1.55 9.70 -18.83
C ASP A 146 1.74 10.82 -17.80
N LYS A 147 0.66 11.50 -17.43
CA LYS A 147 0.71 12.51 -16.35
C LYS A 147 1.13 11.90 -15.01
N ILE A 148 0.62 10.72 -14.65
CA ILE A 148 1.02 10.03 -13.41
C ILE A 148 2.50 9.69 -13.44
N GLU A 149 3.01 9.20 -14.58
CA GLU A 149 4.42 8.90 -14.77
C GLU A 149 5.30 10.16 -14.62
N ASP A 150 4.88 11.29 -15.20
CA ASP A 150 5.56 12.58 -15.06
C ASP A 150 5.62 13.05 -13.59
N LEU A 151 4.49 12.99 -12.88
CA LEU A 151 4.44 13.38 -11.47
C LEU A 151 5.27 12.44 -10.59
N ALA A 152 5.24 11.15 -10.90
CA ALA A 152 6.06 10.15 -10.23
C ALA A 152 7.56 10.42 -10.42
N SER A 153 7.97 10.75 -11.64
CA SER A 153 9.35 11.15 -11.93
C SER A 153 9.78 12.35 -11.11
N LYS A 154 8.93 13.39 -11.00
CA LYS A 154 9.21 14.57 -10.17
C LYS A 154 9.42 14.23 -8.69
N CYS A 155 8.66 13.27 -8.14
CA CYS A 155 8.88 12.77 -6.78
C CYS A 155 10.24 12.06 -6.66
N LEU A 156 10.56 11.17 -7.61
CA LEU A 156 11.81 10.41 -7.59
C LEU A 156 13.04 11.32 -7.77
N ASP A 157 12.96 12.36 -8.60
CA ASP A 157 14.03 13.34 -8.79
C ASP A 157 14.35 14.10 -7.50
N ARG A 158 13.33 14.32 -6.65
CA ARG A 158 13.47 14.96 -5.33
C ARG A 158 14.02 14.03 -4.24
N GLY A 159 14.10 12.72 -4.50
CA GLY A 159 14.79 11.74 -3.65
C GLY A 159 13.89 11.01 -2.66
N VAL A 160 13.22 9.95 -3.12
CA VAL A 160 12.53 8.99 -2.25
C VAL A 160 13.56 8.01 -1.66
N GLY A 161 13.47 7.69 -0.38
CA GLY A 161 14.43 6.80 0.30
C GLY A 161 15.65 7.49 0.90
N PRO A 162 16.27 6.90 1.95
CA PRO A 162 17.46 7.46 2.60
C PRO A 162 18.62 7.76 1.64
N ASP A 163 18.78 6.92 0.61
CA ASP A 163 19.82 7.06 -0.42
C ASP A 163 19.27 7.61 -1.76
N GLY A 164 18.02 8.08 -1.78
CA GLY A 164 17.34 8.55 -3.00
C GLY A 164 16.94 7.43 -3.98
N ASN A 165 17.09 6.16 -3.59
CA ASN A 165 16.81 4.97 -4.41
C ASN A 165 15.53 4.23 -3.98
N GLY A 166 14.69 4.86 -3.17
CA GLY A 166 13.41 4.32 -2.73
C GLY A 166 12.41 4.15 -3.87
N THR A 167 11.31 3.46 -3.58
CA THR A 167 10.27 3.15 -4.56
C THR A 167 9.06 4.05 -4.40
N LEU A 168 8.56 4.58 -5.52
CA LEU A 168 7.27 5.23 -5.58
C LEU A 168 6.22 4.24 -6.10
N ILE A 169 5.08 4.14 -5.40
CA ILE A 169 3.94 3.35 -5.83
C ILE A 169 2.71 4.25 -5.90
N VAL A 170 2.22 4.54 -7.10
CA VAL A 170 0.98 5.30 -7.29
C VAL A 170 -0.19 4.33 -7.40
N ARG A 171 -1.06 4.33 -6.40
CA ARG A 171 -2.29 3.51 -6.41
C ARG A 171 -3.34 4.20 -7.28
N ALA A 172 -3.71 3.54 -8.38
CA ALA A 172 -4.51 4.13 -9.45
C ALA A 172 -5.95 3.59 -9.53
N GLY A 173 -6.45 3.00 -8.43
CA GLY A 173 -7.83 2.49 -8.34
C GLY A 173 -8.14 1.44 -9.41
N GLU A 174 -9.18 1.67 -10.20
CA GLU A 174 -9.57 0.84 -11.35
C GLU A 174 -8.55 0.78 -12.48
N ASN A 175 -7.49 1.59 -12.42
CA ASN A 175 -6.37 1.54 -13.36
C ASN A 175 -5.17 0.75 -12.80
N GLY A 176 -5.34 0.13 -11.63
CA GLY A 176 -4.33 -0.71 -10.99
C GLY A 176 -3.30 0.12 -10.22
N CYS A 177 -2.02 -0.09 -10.50
CA CYS A 177 -0.96 0.69 -9.86
C CYS A 177 0.24 0.92 -10.78
N PHE A 178 0.94 2.03 -10.55
CA PHE A 178 2.19 2.37 -11.18
C PHE A 178 3.32 2.26 -10.16
N ILE A 179 4.42 1.61 -10.55
CA ILE A 179 5.60 1.40 -9.72
C ILE A 179 6.80 1.97 -10.44
N SER A 180 7.59 2.79 -9.77
CA SER A 180 8.83 3.32 -10.32
C SER A 180 9.88 3.55 -9.25
N ASN A 181 11.14 3.30 -9.60
CA ASN A 181 12.31 3.66 -8.82
C ASN A 181 13.49 3.89 -9.78
N ARG A 182 14.61 4.40 -9.26
CA ARG A 182 15.78 4.74 -10.10
C ARG A 182 16.53 3.53 -10.66
N ASN A 183 16.29 2.34 -10.11
CA ASN A 183 17.09 1.14 -10.37
C ASN A 183 16.38 0.11 -11.27
N ASN A 184 15.07 0.26 -11.50
CA ASN A 184 14.25 -0.67 -12.26
C ASN A 184 13.41 0.09 -13.29
N PRO A 185 13.06 -0.55 -14.42
CA PRO A 185 12.06 0.00 -15.32
C PRO A 185 10.76 0.29 -14.59
N ALA A 186 10.15 1.42 -14.93
CA ALA A 186 8.81 1.74 -14.46
C ALA A 186 7.80 0.72 -15.00
N ALA A 187 6.78 0.40 -14.21
CA ALA A 187 5.80 -0.62 -14.57
C ALA A 187 4.39 -0.23 -14.15
N TRP A 188 3.45 -0.51 -15.06
CA TRP A 188 2.03 -0.54 -14.75
C TRP A 188 1.58 -1.98 -14.51
N LEU A 189 0.85 -2.18 -13.43
CA LEU A 189 0.12 -3.42 -13.17
C LEU A 189 -1.37 -3.14 -13.27
N ASP A 190 -2.08 -3.96 -14.05
CA ASP A 190 -3.52 -3.88 -14.20
C ASP A 190 -4.21 -4.25 -12.87
N PRO A 191 -5.40 -3.69 -12.56
CA PRO A 191 -6.13 -4.09 -11.37
C PRO A 191 -6.52 -5.58 -11.42
N PHE A 192 -6.80 -6.19 -10.26
CA PHE A 192 -7.28 -7.57 -10.24
C PHE A 192 -8.63 -7.72 -10.97
N TYR A 193 -9.53 -6.77 -10.72
CA TYR A 193 -10.80 -6.58 -11.40
C TYR A 193 -10.65 -5.49 -12.46
N ALA A 194 -10.20 -5.88 -13.65
CA ALA A 194 -10.16 -4.99 -14.80
C ALA A 194 -11.57 -4.81 -15.37
N THR A 195 -11.90 -3.57 -15.72
CA THR A 195 -13.13 -3.21 -16.43
C THR A 195 -12.72 -2.63 -17.77
N MET A 196 -13.17 -3.23 -18.88
CA MET A 196 -12.87 -2.68 -20.21
C MET A 196 -13.76 -1.46 -20.50
N PRO A 197 -13.32 -0.54 -21.38
CA PRO A 197 -14.17 0.57 -21.82
C PRO A 197 -15.52 0.06 -22.35
N GLY A 198 -16.61 0.56 -21.76
CA GLY A 198 -17.97 0.16 -22.12
C GLY A 198 -18.51 -1.07 -21.38
N GLU A 199 -17.73 -1.71 -20.52
CA GLU A 199 -18.20 -2.76 -19.62
C GLU A 199 -18.66 -2.20 -18.27
N THR A 200 -19.61 -2.88 -17.65
CA THR A 200 -19.99 -2.60 -16.27
C THR A 200 -18.89 -3.09 -15.31
N PRO A 201 -18.59 -2.35 -14.22
CA PRO A 201 -17.67 -2.83 -13.19
C PRO A 201 -18.01 -4.24 -12.72
N ASN A 202 -16.98 -5.00 -12.37
CA ASN A 202 -17.18 -6.36 -11.87
C ASN A 202 -18.11 -6.34 -10.66
N ALA A 203 -19.13 -7.21 -10.63
CA ALA A 203 -20.09 -7.28 -9.54
C ALA A 203 -19.45 -7.57 -8.16
N LYS A 204 -18.20 -8.07 -8.16
CA LYS A 204 -17.39 -8.26 -6.95
C LYS A 204 -16.66 -7.00 -6.48
N THR A 205 -16.73 -5.88 -7.20
CA THR A 205 -16.21 -4.60 -6.73
C THR A 205 -17.33 -3.86 -5.99
N VAL A 206 -17.42 -4.10 -4.68
CA VAL A 206 -18.52 -3.67 -3.81
C VAL A 206 -18.17 -2.39 -3.03
N ASP A 207 -17.00 -2.34 -2.40
CA ASP A 207 -16.59 -1.21 -1.55
C ASP A 207 -15.08 -0.96 -1.65
N PRO A 208 -14.61 0.23 -2.09
CA PRO A 208 -13.18 0.53 -2.18
C PRO A 208 -12.50 0.76 -0.81
N THR A 209 -13.30 0.85 0.25
CA THR A 209 -12.88 1.16 1.61
C THR A 209 -11.81 0.18 2.12
N GLY A 210 -10.61 0.70 2.46
CA GLY A 210 -9.50 -0.11 2.97
C GLY A 210 -8.70 -0.89 1.91
N ALA A 211 -9.07 -0.84 0.62
CA ALA A 211 -8.34 -1.55 -0.44
C ALA A 211 -6.89 -1.06 -0.59
N GLY A 212 -6.65 0.24 -0.41
CA GLY A 212 -5.29 0.82 -0.37
C GLY A 212 -4.44 0.28 0.78
N ASN A 213 -5.00 0.21 1.99
CA ASN A 213 -4.29 -0.29 3.16
C ASN A 213 -3.99 -1.80 3.01
N ALA A 214 -4.95 -2.57 2.49
CA ALA A 214 -4.79 -3.98 2.18
C ALA A 214 -3.72 -4.21 1.09
N PHE A 215 -3.65 -3.31 0.10
CA PHE A 215 -2.56 -3.30 -0.88
C PHE A 215 -1.21 -3.16 -0.20
N LEU A 216 -1.02 -2.16 0.68
CA LEU A 216 0.29 -1.88 1.27
C LEU A 216 0.73 -2.94 2.29
N GLY A 217 -0.21 -3.51 3.05
CA GLY A 217 0.07 -4.65 3.92
C GLY A 217 0.50 -5.88 3.14
N SER A 218 -0.20 -6.20 2.05
CA SER A 218 0.14 -7.36 1.21
C SER A 218 1.41 -7.12 0.39
N TYR A 219 1.65 -5.89 -0.05
CA TYR A 219 2.92 -5.48 -0.65
C TYR A 219 4.08 -5.75 0.30
N ALA A 220 3.97 -5.33 1.57
CA ALA A 220 5.03 -5.55 2.56
C ALA A 220 5.40 -7.03 2.68
N VAL A 221 4.38 -7.91 2.78
CA VAL A 221 4.57 -9.36 2.80
C VAL A 221 5.25 -9.84 1.51
N GLY A 222 4.73 -9.45 0.34
CA GLY A 222 5.31 -9.86 -0.94
C GLY A 222 6.76 -9.38 -1.13
N TYR A 223 7.11 -8.21 -0.60
CA TYR A 223 8.47 -7.70 -0.65
C TYR A 223 9.41 -8.48 0.28
N LEU A 224 8.98 -8.79 1.51
CA LEU A 224 9.76 -9.60 2.45
C LEU A 224 9.99 -11.03 1.93
N GLU A 225 9.03 -11.60 1.20
CA GLU A 225 9.13 -12.94 0.63
C GLU A 225 9.98 -13.00 -0.66
N THR A 226 10.01 -11.94 -1.46
CA THR A 226 10.56 -12.00 -2.83
C THR A 226 11.69 -11.03 -3.14
N GLY A 227 11.84 -9.96 -2.36
CA GLY A 227 12.74 -8.84 -2.65
C GLY A 227 12.41 -8.04 -3.91
N SER A 228 11.35 -8.38 -4.65
CA SER A 228 11.00 -7.77 -5.93
C SER A 228 9.84 -6.79 -5.76
N VAL A 229 10.06 -5.53 -6.14
CA VAL A 229 9.02 -4.47 -6.08
C VAL A 229 7.80 -4.79 -6.95
N ILE A 230 8.01 -5.43 -8.10
CA ILE A 230 6.94 -5.81 -9.03
C ILE A 230 6.14 -6.99 -8.47
N LYS A 231 6.82 -8.05 -8.00
CA LYS A 231 6.13 -9.18 -7.38
C LYS A 231 5.39 -8.72 -6.12
N ALA A 232 6.00 -7.88 -5.28
CA ALA A 232 5.34 -7.29 -4.12
C ALA A 232 4.07 -6.51 -4.49
N ALA A 233 4.10 -5.71 -5.56
CA ALA A 233 2.91 -5.03 -6.06
C ALA A 233 1.82 -6.00 -6.55
N CYS A 234 2.18 -7.16 -7.09
CA CYS A 234 1.20 -8.23 -7.36
C CYS A 234 0.53 -8.77 -6.10
N TYR A 235 1.28 -8.95 -5.00
CA TYR A 235 0.69 -9.30 -3.70
C TYR A 235 -0.25 -8.18 -3.23
N GLY A 236 0.17 -6.92 -3.39
CA GLY A 236 -0.64 -5.74 -3.09
C GLY A 236 -1.98 -5.76 -3.82
N SER A 237 -1.96 -5.91 -5.16
CA SER A 237 -3.18 -5.98 -5.98
C SER A 237 -4.13 -7.11 -5.56
N VAL A 238 -3.59 -8.25 -5.15
CA VAL A 238 -4.38 -9.40 -4.68
C VAL A 238 -4.97 -9.14 -3.30
N GLY A 239 -4.20 -8.57 -2.36
CA GLY A 239 -4.69 -8.16 -1.05
C GLY A 239 -5.84 -7.15 -1.14
N ALA A 240 -5.66 -6.12 -1.97
CA ALA A 240 -6.70 -5.14 -2.25
C ALA A 240 -7.97 -5.78 -2.81
N SER A 241 -7.83 -6.79 -3.69
CA SER A 241 -8.98 -7.45 -4.32
C SER A 241 -9.94 -8.11 -3.33
N PHE A 242 -9.46 -8.55 -2.16
CA PHE A 242 -10.32 -9.12 -1.12
C PHE A 242 -11.09 -8.03 -0.37
N ALA A 243 -10.44 -6.91 -0.07
CA ALA A 243 -11.10 -5.77 0.57
C ALA A 243 -12.20 -5.17 -0.32
N LEU A 244 -12.03 -5.23 -1.64
CA LEU A 244 -13.03 -4.74 -2.61
C LEU A 244 -14.35 -5.55 -2.60
N GLU A 245 -14.34 -6.79 -2.13
CA GLU A 245 -15.43 -7.77 -2.33
C GLU A 245 -16.63 -7.61 -1.40
N GLN A 246 -16.52 -6.78 -0.38
CA GLN A 246 -17.57 -6.54 0.60
C GLN A 246 -17.42 -5.18 1.28
N VAL A 247 -18.47 -4.78 2.01
CA VAL A 247 -18.33 -3.76 3.05
C VAL A 247 -17.67 -4.37 4.28
N GLY A 248 -16.61 -3.73 4.76
CA GLY A 248 -15.83 -4.18 5.92
C GLY A 248 -14.77 -5.22 5.59
N MET A 249 -14.21 -5.86 6.61
CA MET A 249 -13.04 -6.74 6.44
C MET A 249 -13.34 -8.03 5.65
N PRO A 250 -12.35 -8.53 4.88
CA PRO A 250 -12.36 -9.87 4.29
C PRO A 250 -12.72 -10.97 5.31
N GLN A 251 -13.52 -11.96 4.89
CA GLN A 251 -13.97 -13.05 5.75
C GLN A 251 -12.94 -14.18 5.74
N LEU A 252 -12.36 -14.46 6.91
CA LEU A 252 -11.44 -15.57 7.10
C LEU A 252 -12.22 -16.86 7.40
N SER A 253 -11.87 -17.92 6.68
CA SER A 253 -12.38 -19.27 6.92
C SER A 253 -11.26 -20.30 6.73
N VAL A 254 -11.42 -21.47 7.36
CA VAL A 254 -10.45 -22.57 7.24
C VAL A 254 -11.18 -23.81 6.72
N GLN A 255 -10.69 -24.39 5.63
CA GLN A 255 -11.19 -25.65 5.08
C GLN A 255 -10.05 -26.68 5.08
N GLY A 256 -10.17 -27.68 5.95
CA GLY A 256 -9.04 -28.61 6.21
C GLY A 256 -7.84 -27.86 6.79
N ASN A 257 -6.71 -27.88 6.07
CA ASN A 257 -5.49 -27.14 6.42
C ASN A 257 -5.30 -25.86 5.60
N GLU A 258 -6.32 -25.45 4.84
CA GLU A 258 -6.24 -24.32 3.92
C GLU A 258 -6.93 -23.08 4.52
N GLU A 259 -6.20 -21.97 4.53
CA GLU A 259 -6.71 -20.64 4.87
C GLU A 259 -7.37 -20.00 3.64
N LEU A 260 -8.61 -19.55 3.79
CA LEU A 260 -9.40 -18.96 2.73
C LEU A 260 -9.91 -17.59 3.14
N TRP A 261 -9.72 -16.61 2.26
CA TRP A 261 -10.26 -15.27 2.39
C TRP A 261 -11.37 -15.08 1.38
N ASN A 262 -12.57 -14.74 1.84
CA ASN A 262 -13.79 -14.73 1.03
C ASN A 262 -13.99 -16.05 0.25
N GLY A 263 -13.61 -17.18 0.88
CA GLY A 263 -13.69 -18.51 0.29
C GLY A 263 -12.64 -18.81 -0.81
N VAL A 264 -11.59 -17.99 -0.94
CA VAL A 264 -10.53 -18.19 -1.95
C VAL A 264 -9.15 -18.23 -1.30
N ASN A 265 -8.32 -19.15 -1.77
CA ASN A 265 -6.91 -19.23 -1.40
C ASN A 265 -6.12 -18.06 -2.00
N VAL A 266 -5.34 -17.36 -1.16
CA VAL A 266 -4.58 -16.17 -1.55
C VAL A 266 -3.54 -16.48 -2.62
N LEU A 267 -2.78 -17.57 -2.48
CA LEU A 267 -1.71 -17.95 -3.40
C LEU A 267 -2.26 -18.38 -4.77
N SER A 268 -3.38 -19.10 -4.80
CA SER A 268 -4.07 -19.44 -6.04
C SER A 268 -4.56 -18.18 -6.77
N ARG A 269 -5.08 -17.20 -6.02
CA ARG A 269 -5.50 -15.90 -6.59
C ARG A 269 -4.30 -15.11 -7.11
N LEU A 270 -3.17 -15.18 -6.41
CA LEU A 270 -1.92 -14.54 -6.81
C LEU A 270 -1.37 -15.10 -8.11
N GLU A 271 -1.30 -16.43 -8.25
CA GLU A 271 -0.88 -17.10 -9.49
C GLU A 271 -1.78 -16.70 -10.68
N LYS A 272 -3.10 -16.70 -10.47
CA LYS A 272 -4.07 -16.22 -11.47
C LYS A 272 -3.89 -14.74 -11.80
N TYR A 273 -3.48 -13.90 -10.85
CA TYR A 273 -3.22 -12.50 -11.11
C TYR A 273 -1.93 -12.30 -11.90
N MET A 274 -0.82 -12.89 -11.44
CA MET A 274 0.50 -12.77 -12.06
C MET A 274 0.51 -13.30 -13.50
N SER A 275 -0.18 -14.40 -13.79
CA SER A 275 -0.31 -14.94 -15.16
C SER A 275 -1.03 -14.03 -16.14
N ARG A 276 -1.84 -13.08 -15.65
CA ARG A 276 -2.54 -12.07 -16.48
C ARG A 276 -1.73 -10.80 -16.65
N GLN A 277 -0.82 -10.50 -15.72
CA GLN A 277 0.00 -9.32 -15.83
C GLN A 277 0.87 -9.44 -17.09
N LYS A 278 0.81 -8.43 -17.94
CA LYS A 278 1.78 -8.26 -19.02
C LYS A 278 3.11 -7.82 -18.39
N CYS A 279 3.71 -8.69 -17.58
CA CYS A 279 5.12 -8.52 -17.26
C CYS A 279 5.84 -8.64 -18.60
N GLY A 280 6.59 -7.60 -19.00
CA GLY A 280 7.33 -7.58 -20.25
C GLY A 280 8.04 -8.92 -20.45
N ARG A 281 7.61 -9.68 -21.46
CA ARG A 281 8.42 -10.76 -22.01
C ARG A 281 9.55 -10.09 -22.77
N GLU A 282 10.59 -9.66 -22.07
CA GLU A 282 11.90 -9.39 -22.66
C GLU A 282 12.95 -9.40 -21.54
N GLY A 283 13.68 -10.52 -21.46
CA GLY A 283 15.02 -10.60 -20.88
C GLY A 283 15.12 -10.67 -19.36
N ASP A 284 14.95 -11.85 -18.78
CA ASP A 284 15.69 -12.27 -17.58
C ASP A 284 15.53 -13.79 -17.39
N GLU A 285 16.18 -14.56 -18.28
CA GLU A 285 16.70 -15.87 -17.87
C GLU A 285 18.18 -15.66 -17.51
N PRO A 286 18.62 -16.01 -16.29
CA PRO A 286 20.04 -15.99 -15.98
C PRO A 286 20.74 -17.09 -16.80
N GLU A 287 21.74 -16.69 -17.58
CA GLU A 287 22.63 -17.61 -18.28
C GLU A 287 23.17 -18.65 -17.28
N ALA A 288 22.86 -19.92 -17.54
CA ALA A 288 23.44 -21.03 -16.82
C ALA A 288 24.96 -20.99 -17.01
N ILE A 289 25.69 -20.72 -15.93
CA ILE A 289 27.14 -20.88 -15.90
C ILE A 289 27.45 -22.36 -16.15
N SER A 290 27.87 -22.67 -17.37
CA SER A 290 28.44 -23.96 -17.72
C SER A 290 29.78 -24.12 -17.00
N SER A 291 29.79 -24.92 -15.94
CA SER A 291 31.01 -25.52 -15.43
C SER A 291 31.43 -26.64 -16.38
N GLU A 292 32.45 -26.42 -17.20
CA GLU A 292 33.19 -27.52 -17.81
C GLU A 292 34.26 -28.05 -16.84
N PRO A 293 34.48 -29.37 -16.78
CA PRO A 293 35.53 -30.01 -16.00
C PRO A 293 36.93 -29.93 -16.63
#